data_AF-A0A553AGH8-F1
#
_entry.id   AF-A0A553AGH8-F1
#
_cell.length_a   1.000
_cell.length_b   1.000
_cell.length_c   1.000
_cell.angle_alpha   90.00
_cell.angle_beta   90.00
_cell.angle_gamma   90.00
#
_symmetry.space_group_name_H-M   'P 1'
#
loop_
_entity.id
_entity.type
_entity.pdbx_description
1 polymer ?
#
loop_
_entity_poly.entity_id
_entity_poly.type
_entity_poly.pdbx_seq_one_letter_code
_entity_poly.pdbx_strand_id
1 'polypeptide(L)'
;MGKYDKIRAATLVSLAADLKKAGFKFSFQKYPNMRNKYEIAIEGPPGTKANFRTVVGSNEEMLKINDAIQTGGAKLLFNLSGAVGRFGEDAVLRALRSGKVPSKKFTVTKGGQSLEFDMKDMTFGDALQIQNRSGHGLDAVVPIIAPRPPAPHHVVIEVKSRMGRDLPFPPLSEAQKGDSYLEDQIDTVERGIRRARQARNSGQKTGRTWEDMIDHREAIDGLKTSLEQNSVTKLLAKVELDQSGNQSGEIILEIWQ
;
A
#
# COMPACT_ATOMS: atom_id res chain seq x y z
N MET A 1 -32.12 0.47 -13.14
CA MET A 1 -31.77 1.48 -12.11
C MET A 1 -32.64 1.24 -10.88
N GLY A 2 -32.13 0.54 -9.87
CA GLY A 2 -32.88 0.28 -8.63
C GLY A 2 -32.99 1.54 -7.77
N LYS A 3 -34.14 1.73 -7.11
CA LYS A 3 -34.35 2.77 -6.09
C LYS A 3 -33.19 2.75 -5.11
N TYR A 4 -32.60 3.92 -4.83
CA TYR A 4 -31.58 4.08 -3.79
C TYR A 4 -32.15 3.60 -2.44
N ASP A 5 -31.83 2.35 -2.07
CA ASP A 5 -32.20 1.77 -0.78
C ASP A 5 -31.46 2.53 0.31
N LYS A 6 -32.19 3.44 0.96
CA LYS A 6 -31.71 4.21 2.10
C LYS A 6 -31.13 3.25 3.13
N ILE A 7 -29.94 3.59 3.65
CA ILE A 7 -29.34 2.86 4.76
C ILE A 7 -30.30 2.91 5.96
N ARG A 8 -30.72 1.74 6.45
CA ARG A 8 -31.62 1.63 7.59
C ARG A 8 -30.81 1.80 8.87
N ALA A 9 -31.35 2.59 9.81
CA ALA A 9 -30.72 2.83 11.10
C ALA A 9 -30.40 1.52 11.86
N ALA A 10 -31.27 0.52 11.77
CA ALA A 10 -31.06 -0.80 12.38
C ALA A 10 -29.80 -1.52 11.83
N THR A 11 -29.48 -1.35 10.55
CA THR A 11 -28.29 -1.96 9.91
C THR A 11 -27.01 -1.27 10.38
N LEU A 12 -27.03 0.05 10.57
CA LEU A 12 -25.93 0.81 11.19
C LEU A 12 -25.67 0.38 12.64
N VAL A 13 -26.74 0.20 13.43
CA VAL A 13 -26.64 -0.23 14.83
C VAL A 13 -26.08 -1.65 14.94
N SER A 14 -26.50 -2.57 14.06
CA SER A 14 -25.96 -3.94 14.03
C SER A 14 -24.46 -3.95 13.69
N LEU A 15 -24.06 -3.23 12.63
CA LEU A 15 -22.66 -3.14 12.24
C LEU A 15 -21.79 -2.51 13.35
N ALA A 16 -22.28 -1.45 13.99
CA ALA A 16 -21.61 -0.82 15.12
C ALA A 16 -21.42 -1.78 16.30
N ALA A 17 -22.44 -2.60 16.60
CA ALA A 17 -22.36 -3.59 17.67
C ALA A 17 -21.34 -4.70 17.36
N ASP A 18 -21.33 -5.19 16.12
CA ASP A 18 -20.41 -6.24 15.69
C ASP A 18 -18.95 -5.74 15.61
N LEU A 19 -18.73 -4.51 15.14
CA LEU A 19 -17.41 -3.86 15.18
C LEU A 19 -16.92 -3.64 16.62
N LYS A 20 -17.79 -3.17 17.52
CA LYS A 20 -17.47 -2.99 18.94
C LYS A 20 -17.11 -4.32 19.60
N LYS A 21 -17.87 -5.39 19.33
CA LYS A 21 -17.61 -6.74 19.84
C LYS A 21 -16.28 -7.30 19.33
N ALA A 22 -15.91 -6.97 18.10
CA ALA A 22 -14.62 -7.36 17.50
C ALA A 22 -13.43 -6.48 17.94
N GLY A 23 -13.65 -5.49 18.83
CA GLY A 23 -12.58 -4.64 19.38
C GLY A 23 -12.11 -3.51 18.47
N PHE A 24 -12.87 -3.18 17.42
CA PHE A 24 -12.55 -2.07 16.53
C PHE A 24 -13.03 -0.74 17.11
N LYS A 25 -12.23 0.32 16.91
CA LYS A 25 -12.73 1.69 16.97
C LYS A 25 -13.35 2.01 15.62
N PHE A 26 -14.46 2.75 15.59
CA PHE A 26 -15.10 3.09 14.33
C PHE A 26 -15.77 4.46 14.41
N SER A 27 -15.85 5.14 13.27
CA SER A 27 -16.67 6.34 13.10
C SER A 27 -17.52 6.19 11.85
N PHE A 28 -18.76 6.69 11.96
CA PHE A 28 -19.68 6.83 10.86
C PHE A 28 -19.85 8.31 10.58
N GLN A 29 -19.33 8.78 9.45
CA GLN A 29 -19.53 10.17 9.03
C GLN A 29 -20.42 10.19 7.79
N LYS A 30 -21.59 10.82 7.90
CA LYS A 30 -22.41 11.08 6.72
C LYS A 30 -21.64 12.03 5.81
N TYR A 31 -21.49 11.67 4.54
CA TYR A 31 -20.80 12.56 3.59
C TYR A 31 -21.59 13.87 3.44
N PRO A 32 -20.95 15.04 3.61
CA PRO A 32 -21.65 16.32 3.52
C PRO A 32 -22.28 16.54 2.15
N ASN A 33 -21.59 16.08 1.09
CA ASN A 33 -21.89 16.40 -0.30
C ASN A 33 -22.48 15.22 -1.09
N MET A 34 -22.72 14.06 -0.47
CA MET A 34 -23.25 12.88 -1.15
C MET A 34 -24.51 12.35 -0.46
N ARG A 35 -25.61 12.32 -1.20
CA ARG A 35 -26.92 11.89 -0.69
C ARG A 35 -26.88 10.40 -0.33
N ASN A 36 -27.23 10.08 0.92
CA ASN A 36 -27.32 8.71 1.47
C ASN A 36 -26.01 7.90 1.53
N LYS A 37 -24.84 8.55 1.46
CA LYS A 37 -23.54 7.89 1.61
C LYS A 37 -22.91 8.17 2.97
N TYR A 38 -22.32 7.15 3.56
CA TYR A 38 -21.64 7.21 4.85
C TYR A 38 -20.21 6.72 4.70
N GLU A 39 -19.25 7.52 5.18
CA GLU A 39 -17.90 7.05 5.45
C GLU A 39 -17.95 6.15 6.67
N ILE A 40 -17.41 4.95 6.53
CA ILE A 40 -17.11 4.06 7.64
C ILE A 40 -15.60 4.04 7.75
N ALA A 41 -15.10 4.67 8.80
CA ALA A 41 -13.71 4.51 9.21
C ALA A 41 -13.67 3.48 10.33
N ILE A 42 -12.89 2.43 10.14
CA ILE A 42 -12.64 1.37 11.10
C ILE A 42 -11.16 1.47 11.44
N GLU A 43 -10.84 1.76 12.68
CA GLU A 43 -9.49 1.78 13.21
C GLU A 43 -9.25 0.49 13.99
N GLY A 44 -8.19 -0.22 13.57
CA GLY A 44 -7.74 -1.41 14.26
C GLY A 44 -7.12 -1.09 15.63
N PRO A 45 -6.97 -2.09 16.51
CA PRO A 45 -6.28 -1.91 17.79
C PRO A 45 -4.80 -1.51 17.59
N PRO A 46 -4.14 -0.91 18.60
CA PRO A 46 -2.74 -0.50 18.54
C PRO A 46 -1.84 -1.64 18.05
N GLY A 47 -0.96 -1.34 17.09
CA GLY A 47 -0.06 -2.33 16.47
C GLY A 47 -0.62 -3.02 15.21
N THR A 48 -1.81 -2.65 14.76
CA THR A 48 -2.39 -3.15 13.50
C THR A 48 -2.39 -2.06 12.41
N LYS A 49 -2.07 -2.42 11.16
CA LYS A 49 -2.26 -1.54 9.98
C LYS A 49 -3.72 -1.57 9.46
N ALA A 50 -4.65 -2.15 10.22
CA ALA A 50 -6.02 -2.45 9.79
C ALA A 50 -6.95 -1.24 9.89
N ASN A 51 -6.48 -0.09 9.41
CA ASN A 51 -7.31 1.10 9.28
C ASN A 51 -8.02 1.03 7.93
N PHE A 52 -9.32 0.80 7.96
CA PHE A 52 -10.14 0.66 6.77
C PHE A 52 -11.08 1.84 6.67
N ARG A 53 -11.07 2.52 5.53
CA ARG A 53 -12.06 3.54 5.19
C ARG A 53 -12.79 3.10 3.93
N THR A 54 -14.10 3.03 4.03
CA THR A 54 -14.95 2.78 2.86
C THR A 54 -16.17 3.68 2.90
N VAL A 55 -16.78 3.88 1.74
CA VAL A 55 -18.04 4.60 1.63
C VAL A 55 -19.12 3.59 1.29
N VAL A 56 -20.18 3.61 2.10
CA VAL A 56 -21.34 2.76 1.88
C VAL A 56 -22.52 3.61 1.46
N GLY A 57 -23.16 3.24 0.35
CA GLY A 57 -24.28 3.95 -0.24
C GLY A 57 -25.59 3.17 -0.21
N SER A 58 -25.56 1.91 0.19
CA SER A 58 -26.72 1.02 0.21
C SER A 58 -26.74 0.07 1.41
N ASN A 59 -27.93 -0.43 1.71
CA ASN A 59 -28.12 -1.41 2.78
C ASN A 59 -27.49 -2.77 2.45
N GLU A 60 -27.39 -3.14 1.18
CA GLU A 60 -26.81 -4.42 0.74
C GLU A 60 -25.29 -4.44 0.95
N GLU A 61 -24.60 -3.33 0.62
CA GLU A 61 -23.17 -3.16 0.92
C GLU A 61 -22.89 -3.21 2.43
N MET A 62 -23.75 -2.58 3.25
CA MET A 62 -23.66 -2.67 4.72
C MET A 62 -23.81 -4.11 5.23
N LEU A 63 -24.80 -4.84 4.71
CA LEU A 63 -25.04 -6.23 5.11
C LEU A 63 -23.89 -7.14 4.68
N LYS A 64 -23.28 -6.92 3.51
CA LYS A 64 -22.08 -7.66 3.08
C LYS A 64 -20.88 -7.43 4.01
N ILE A 65 -20.68 -6.19 4.48
CA ILE A 65 -19.64 -5.88 5.47
C ILE A 65 -19.98 -6.55 6.81
N ASN A 66 -21.24 -6.48 7.23
CA ASN A 66 -21.71 -7.11 8.47
C ASN A 66 -21.55 -8.63 8.44
N ASP A 67 -21.97 -9.28 7.36
CA ASP A 67 -21.83 -10.72 7.13
C ASP A 67 -20.35 -11.12 7.04
N ALA A 68 -19.50 -10.31 6.40
CA ALA A 68 -18.05 -10.54 6.38
C ALA A 68 -17.45 -10.49 7.80
N ILE A 69 -17.92 -9.56 8.64
CA ILE A 69 -17.50 -9.50 10.05
C ILE A 69 -18.03 -10.71 10.82
N GLN A 70 -19.27 -11.12 10.61
CA GLN A 70 -19.88 -12.25 11.34
C GLN A 70 -19.30 -13.60 10.93
N THR A 71 -18.99 -13.81 9.65
CA THR A 71 -18.46 -15.07 9.10
C THR A 71 -16.95 -15.21 9.21
N GLY A 72 -16.21 -14.10 9.19
CA GLY A 72 -14.74 -14.11 9.11
C GLY A 72 -14.01 -13.18 10.08
N GLY A 73 -14.73 -12.36 10.85
CA GLY A 73 -14.18 -11.46 11.87
C GLY A 73 -13.19 -10.42 11.32
N ALA A 74 -12.40 -9.84 12.24
CA ALA A 74 -11.30 -8.92 11.93
C ALA A 74 -10.34 -9.45 10.85
N LYS A 75 -10.19 -10.78 10.77
CA LYS A 75 -9.27 -11.48 9.87
C LYS A 75 -9.72 -11.42 8.42
N LEU A 76 -11.03 -11.43 8.13
CA LEU A 76 -11.53 -11.32 6.75
C LEU A 76 -11.41 -9.90 6.20
N LEU A 77 -11.71 -8.87 7.01
CA LEU A 77 -11.49 -7.48 6.62
C LEU A 77 -10.00 -7.18 6.42
N PHE A 78 -9.13 -7.74 7.28
CA PHE A 78 -7.69 -7.70 7.10
C PHE A 78 -7.25 -8.36 5.78
N ASN A 79 -7.77 -9.55 5.49
CA ASN A 79 -7.47 -10.27 4.26
C ASN A 79 -7.96 -9.53 3.02
N LEU A 80 -9.12 -8.86 3.10
CA LEU A 80 -9.70 -8.07 2.01
C LEU A 80 -8.88 -6.79 1.76
N SER A 81 -8.54 -6.04 2.81
CA SER A 81 -7.68 -4.85 2.69
C SER A 81 -6.30 -5.23 2.16
N GLY A 82 -5.72 -6.33 2.64
CA GLY A 82 -4.45 -6.86 2.13
C GLY A 82 -4.55 -7.34 0.68
N ALA A 83 -5.70 -7.87 0.25
CA ALA A 83 -5.93 -8.25 -1.14
C ALA A 83 -6.04 -7.02 -2.06
N VAL A 84 -6.77 -5.99 -1.64
CA VAL A 84 -6.91 -4.72 -2.38
C VAL A 84 -5.55 -4.00 -2.51
N GLY A 85 -4.74 -4.00 -1.44
CA GLY A 85 -3.36 -3.53 -1.49
C GLY A 85 -2.54 -4.26 -2.55
N ARG A 86 -2.49 -5.60 -2.45
CA ARG A 86 -1.76 -6.46 -3.40
C ARG A 86 -2.18 -6.27 -4.86
N PHE A 87 -3.47 -6.13 -5.14
CA PHE A 87 -3.93 -5.87 -6.51
C PHE A 87 -3.43 -4.53 -7.06
N GLY A 88 -3.36 -3.51 -6.20
CA GLY A 88 -2.74 -2.22 -6.54
C GLY A 88 -1.24 -2.37 -6.81
N GLU A 89 -0.53 -3.07 -5.94
CA GLU A 89 0.91 -3.33 -6.09
C GLU A 89 1.21 -4.09 -7.39
N ASP A 90 0.44 -5.14 -7.69
CA ASP A 90 0.57 -5.90 -8.93
C ASP A 90 0.31 -5.04 -10.17
N ALA A 91 -0.66 -4.11 -10.10
CA ALA A 91 -0.90 -3.16 -11.20
C ALA A 91 0.29 -2.24 -11.43
N VAL A 92 0.89 -1.71 -10.37
CA VAL A 92 2.10 -0.87 -10.43
C VAL A 92 3.28 -1.65 -11.01
N LEU A 93 3.52 -2.88 -10.54
CA LEU A 93 4.61 -3.73 -11.04
C LEU A 93 4.42 -4.10 -12.51
N ARG A 94 3.18 -4.38 -12.94
CA ARG A 94 2.87 -4.60 -14.36
C ARG A 94 3.13 -3.34 -15.19
N ALA A 95 2.76 -2.16 -14.70
CA ALA A 95 3.04 -0.90 -15.39
C ALA A 95 4.55 -0.65 -15.55
N LEU A 96 5.32 -0.87 -14.47
CA LEU A 96 6.80 -0.79 -14.48
C LEU A 96 7.42 -1.77 -15.48
N ARG A 97 7.05 -3.05 -15.42
CA ARG A 97 7.60 -4.10 -16.30
C ARG A 97 7.22 -3.94 -17.76
N SER A 98 6.06 -3.35 -18.04
CA SER A 98 5.59 -3.12 -19.41
C SER A 98 6.05 -1.78 -20.01
N GLY A 99 6.83 -0.99 -19.27
CA GLY A 99 7.25 0.36 -19.69
C GLY A 99 6.09 1.36 -19.78
N LYS A 100 4.91 1.03 -19.24
CA LYS A 100 3.72 1.90 -19.22
C LYS A 100 3.68 2.74 -17.95
N VAL A 101 4.84 3.28 -17.57
CA VAL A 101 4.99 4.03 -16.33
C VAL A 101 4.38 5.42 -16.53
N PRO A 102 3.47 5.86 -15.63
CA PRO A 102 2.91 7.20 -15.72
C PRO A 102 4.01 8.27 -15.67
N SER A 103 3.79 9.38 -16.39
CA SER A 103 4.66 10.54 -16.28
C SER A 103 4.64 11.08 -14.86
N LYS A 104 5.83 11.26 -14.29
CA LYS A 104 5.99 11.95 -13.02
C LYS A 104 7.35 12.62 -12.97
N LYS A 105 7.29 13.95 -13.01
CA LYS A 105 8.46 14.79 -12.83
C LYS A 105 8.87 14.92 -11.37
N PHE A 106 10.16 14.88 -11.12
CA PHE A 106 10.78 15.13 -9.83
C PHE A 106 12.16 15.73 -10.01
N THR A 107 12.63 16.43 -8.98
CA THR A 107 13.92 17.13 -9.00
C THR A 107 14.90 16.41 -8.10
N VAL A 108 16.12 16.18 -8.60
CA VAL A 108 17.25 15.75 -7.79
C VAL A 108 18.25 16.89 -7.69
N THR A 109 18.63 17.23 -6.47
CA THR A 109 19.63 18.27 -6.19
C THR A 109 20.94 17.62 -5.78
N LYS A 110 22.00 17.82 -6.57
CA LYS A 110 23.33 17.28 -6.29
C LYS A 110 24.40 18.32 -6.62
N GLY A 111 25.28 18.62 -5.66
CA GLY A 111 26.37 19.60 -5.84
C GLY A 111 25.89 21.01 -6.19
N GLY A 112 24.73 21.44 -5.68
CA GLY A 112 24.15 22.76 -5.94
C GLY A 112 23.41 22.90 -7.28
N GLN A 113 23.43 21.87 -8.12
CA GLN A 113 22.63 21.82 -9.35
C GLN A 113 21.33 21.05 -9.11
N SER A 114 20.22 21.59 -9.61
CA SER A 114 18.90 20.95 -9.58
C SER A 114 18.57 20.45 -10.99
N LEU A 115 18.32 19.16 -11.12
CA LEU A 115 18.00 18.53 -12.40
C LEU A 115 16.62 17.89 -12.32
N GLU A 116 15.79 18.16 -13.33
CA GLU A 116 14.46 17.59 -13.46
C GLU A 116 14.55 16.27 -14.23
N PHE A 117 13.88 15.24 -13.70
CA PHE A 117 13.71 13.96 -14.37
C PHE A 117 12.24 13.60 -14.44
N ASP A 118 11.84 12.82 -15.44
CA ASP A 118 10.49 12.26 -15.57
C ASP A 118 10.58 10.73 -15.56
N MET A 119 9.76 10.08 -14.72
CA MET A 119 9.66 8.62 -14.64
C MET A 119 9.51 7.95 -16.00
N LYS A 120 8.75 8.53 -16.93
CA LYS A 120 8.49 7.90 -18.24
C LYS A 120 9.73 7.84 -19.15
N ASP A 121 10.72 8.70 -18.89
CA ASP A 121 11.93 8.85 -19.70
C ASP A 121 13.11 8.04 -19.13
N MET A 122 12.85 7.21 -18.11
CA MET A 122 13.84 6.38 -17.44
C MET A 122 13.81 4.93 -17.91
N THR A 123 14.97 4.30 -17.91
CA THR A 123 15.09 2.85 -18.04
C THR A 123 15.20 2.23 -16.65
N PHE A 124 14.27 1.34 -16.35
CA PHE A 124 14.20 0.63 -15.07
C PHE A 124 14.85 -0.74 -15.17
N GLY A 125 15.49 -1.18 -14.08
CA GLY A 125 15.79 -2.60 -13.88
C GLY A 125 14.59 -3.33 -13.27
N ASP A 126 14.84 -4.54 -12.79
CA ASP A 126 13.76 -5.37 -12.24
C ASP A 126 13.17 -4.76 -10.98
N ALA A 127 11.87 -4.43 -11.04
CA ALA A 127 11.12 -3.94 -9.90
C ALA A 127 10.91 -5.07 -8.88
N LEU A 128 11.32 -4.82 -7.64
CA LEU A 128 11.27 -5.75 -6.53
C LEU A 128 10.25 -5.31 -5.48
N GLN A 129 9.50 -6.27 -4.95
CA GLN A 129 8.69 -6.06 -3.75
C GLN A 129 9.55 -6.46 -2.55
N ILE A 130 9.93 -5.49 -1.71
CA ILE A 130 10.76 -5.77 -0.53
C ILE A 130 9.84 -5.86 0.68
N GLN A 131 8.99 -6.87 0.70
CA GLN A 131 8.00 -7.08 1.75
C GLN A 131 7.79 -8.55 2.06
N ASN A 132 7.35 -8.83 3.28
CA ASN A 132 6.93 -10.17 3.64
C ASN A 132 5.51 -10.49 3.16
N ARG A 133 5.12 -11.77 3.28
CA ARG A 133 3.77 -12.25 2.93
C ARG A 133 2.62 -11.57 3.69
N SER A 134 2.91 -10.90 4.79
CA SER A 134 1.95 -10.13 5.59
C SER A 134 1.85 -8.65 5.16
N GLY A 135 2.60 -8.23 4.13
CA GLY A 135 2.61 -6.84 3.65
C GLY A 135 3.42 -5.88 4.52
N HIS A 136 4.39 -6.38 5.28
CA HIS A 136 5.36 -5.52 5.96
C HIS A 136 6.61 -5.36 5.10
N GLY A 137 6.95 -4.12 4.77
CA GLY A 137 8.12 -3.76 3.98
C GLY A 137 7.82 -2.59 3.04
N LEU A 138 8.47 -2.62 1.87
CA LEU A 138 8.32 -1.65 0.78
C LEU A 138 7.60 -2.31 -0.41
N ASP A 139 6.56 -1.65 -0.89
CA ASP A 139 5.66 -2.20 -1.91
C ASP A 139 6.37 -2.42 -3.25
N ALA A 140 7.12 -1.43 -3.74
CA ALA A 140 7.97 -1.58 -4.92
C ALA A 140 9.25 -0.74 -4.81
N VAL A 141 10.38 -1.37 -5.13
CA VAL A 141 11.70 -0.76 -5.25
C VAL A 141 12.21 -1.01 -6.65
N VAL A 142 12.59 0.06 -7.33
CA VAL A 142 12.95 0.03 -8.74
C VAL A 142 14.33 0.64 -8.93
N PRO A 143 15.34 -0.14 -9.33
CA PRO A 143 16.64 0.41 -9.71
C PRO A 143 16.51 1.16 -11.05
N ILE A 144 17.18 2.30 -11.17
CA ILE A 144 17.28 3.05 -12.42
C ILE A 144 18.57 2.64 -13.13
N ILE A 145 18.43 2.14 -14.36
CA ILE A 145 19.55 1.77 -15.23
C ILE A 145 20.03 2.97 -16.05
N ALA A 146 19.08 3.80 -16.52
CA ALA A 146 19.37 5.01 -17.28
C ALA A 146 18.31 6.10 -17.03
N PRO A 147 18.68 7.39 -17.09
CA PRO A 147 20.05 7.90 -17.30
C PRO A 147 20.96 7.61 -16.10
N ARG A 148 22.27 7.56 -16.34
CA ARG A 148 23.27 7.45 -15.27
C ARG A 148 23.26 8.72 -14.40
N PRO A 149 23.88 8.70 -13.20
CA PRO A 149 24.00 9.88 -12.34
C PRO A 149 24.34 11.13 -13.14
N PRO A 150 23.63 12.25 -12.90
CA PRO A 150 23.06 12.66 -11.60
C PRO A 150 21.63 12.22 -11.28
N ALA A 151 20.99 11.36 -12.09
CA ALA A 151 19.73 10.71 -11.75
C ALA A 151 19.78 9.92 -10.43
N PRO A 152 18.64 9.69 -9.77
CA PRO A 152 18.60 8.79 -8.62
C PRO A 152 18.95 7.37 -9.05
N HIS A 153 19.56 6.60 -8.16
CA HIS A 153 19.86 5.19 -8.40
C HIS A 153 18.62 4.31 -8.20
N HIS A 154 17.71 4.72 -7.31
CA HIS A 154 16.49 3.96 -7.01
C HIS A 154 15.27 4.87 -6.90
N VAL A 155 14.12 4.30 -7.27
CA VAL A 155 12.80 4.82 -6.93
C VAL A 155 12.14 3.84 -5.98
N VAL A 156 11.65 4.34 -4.85
CA VAL A 156 10.79 3.56 -3.95
C VAL A 156 9.36 4.07 -4.12
N ILE A 157 8.44 3.15 -4.39
CA ILE A 157 7.04 3.43 -4.61
C ILE A 157 6.23 2.76 -3.51
N GLU A 158 5.48 3.56 -2.76
CA GLU A 158 4.41 3.09 -1.87
C GLU A 158 3.09 3.14 -2.63
N VAL A 159 2.26 2.11 -2.48
CA VAL A 159 1.02 1.94 -3.25
C VAL A 159 -0.19 2.10 -2.36
N LYS A 160 -1.09 2.99 -2.76
CA LYS A 160 -2.41 3.16 -2.15
C LYS A 160 -3.47 2.86 -3.19
N SER A 161 -4.24 1.81 -2.94
CA SER A 161 -5.32 1.39 -3.83
C SER A 161 -6.69 1.72 -3.24
N ARG A 162 -7.66 1.87 -4.13
CA ARG A 162 -9.08 2.00 -3.79
C ARG A 162 -9.91 1.17 -4.76
N MET A 163 -11.07 0.69 -4.32
CA MET A 163 -12.05 0.07 -5.21
C MET A 163 -13.17 1.07 -5.50
N GLY A 164 -13.23 1.58 -6.73
CA GLY A 164 -14.24 2.54 -7.16
C GLY A 164 -13.90 4.02 -6.93
N ARG A 165 -14.33 4.84 -7.89
CA ARG A 165 -13.99 6.27 -8.03
C ARG A 165 -14.42 7.17 -6.87
N ASP A 166 -15.48 6.78 -6.16
CA ASP A 166 -16.11 7.58 -5.10
C ASP A 166 -15.39 7.45 -3.74
N LEU A 167 -14.45 6.52 -3.60
CA LEU A 167 -13.67 6.33 -2.39
C LEU A 167 -12.43 7.24 -2.38
N PRO A 168 -12.08 7.89 -1.27
CA PRO A 168 -10.76 8.52 -1.17
C PRO A 168 -9.66 7.45 -1.17
N PHE A 169 -8.48 7.81 -1.68
CA PHE A 169 -7.29 6.96 -1.48
C PHE A 169 -6.92 6.94 0.01
N PRO A 170 -6.52 5.79 0.56
CA PRO A 170 -5.97 5.75 1.91
C PRO A 170 -4.75 6.68 2.01
N PRO A 171 -4.63 7.48 3.09
CA PRO A 171 -3.46 8.32 3.29
C PRO A 171 -2.23 7.46 3.63
N LEU A 172 -1.05 8.06 3.52
CA LEU A 172 0.16 7.53 4.16
C LEU A 172 -0.05 7.46 5.68
N SER A 173 0.41 6.38 6.30
CA SER A 173 0.44 6.28 7.76
C SER A 173 1.45 7.27 8.36
N GLU A 174 1.29 7.62 9.64
CA GLU A 174 2.25 8.52 10.31
C GLU A 174 3.68 7.98 10.28
N ALA A 175 3.85 6.65 10.40
CA ALA A 175 5.16 6.03 10.24
C ALA A 175 5.73 6.27 8.84
N GLN A 176 4.90 6.22 7.79
CA GLN A 176 5.32 6.44 6.40
C GLN A 176 5.71 7.87 6.08
N LYS A 177 5.20 8.83 6.85
CA LYS A 177 5.57 10.26 6.72
C LYS A 177 6.86 10.59 7.47
N GLY A 178 7.38 9.66 8.28
CA GLY A 178 8.63 9.87 9.01
C GLY A 178 9.84 9.85 8.08
N ASP A 179 10.79 10.75 8.30
CA ASP A 179 12.01 10.85 7.50
C ASP A 179 12.81 9.53 7.51
N SER A 180 12.84 8.85 8.66
CA SER A 180 13.54 7.57 8.87
C SER A 180 12.81 6.36 8.31
N TYR A 181 11.59 6.50 7.77
CA TYR A 181 10.75 5.34 7.43
C TYR A 181 11.44 4.33 6.50
N LEU A 182 12.13 4.82 5.46
CA LEU A 182 12.84 3.93 4.53
C LEU A 182 13.97 3.18 5.22
N GLU A 183 14.75 3.88 6.06
CA GLU A 183 15.84 3.28 6.83
C GLU A 183 15.27 2.21 7.79
N ASP A 184 14.21 2.54 8.51
CA ASP A 184 13.52 1.62 9.43
C ASP A 184 12.97 0.37 8.72
N GLN A 185 12.43 0.53 7.51
CA GLN A 185 11.95 -0.61 6.70
C GLN A 185 13.10 -1.47 6.21
N ILE A 186 14.16 -0.87 5.66
CA ILE A 186 15.36 -1.60 5.20
C ILE A 186 15.94 -2.40 6.37
N ASP A 187 16.16 -1.76 7.51
CA ASP A 187 16.66 -2.40 8.74
C ASP A 187 15.77 -3.55 9.20
N THR A 188 14.45 -3.40 9.10
CA THR A 188 13.48 -4.44 9.43
C THR A 188 13.60 -5.64 8.50
N VAL A 189 13.74 -5.40 7.19
CA VAL A 189 13.97 -6.43 6.18
C VAL A 189 15.30 -7.14 6.45
N GLU A 190 16.38 -6.40 6.72
CA GLU A 190 17.70 -6.96 7.02
C GLU A 190 17.67 -7.88 8.26
N ARG A 191 17.00 -7.43 9.34
CA ARG A 191 16.79 -8.25 10.55
C ARG A 191 15.94 -9.49 10.23
N GLY A 192 14.92 -9.35 9.41
CA GLY A 192 14.05 -10.44 8.95
C GLY A 192 14.83 -11.53 8.21
N ILE A 193 15.63 -11.13 7.21
CA ILE A 193 16.49 -12.02 6.42
C ILE A 193 17.51 -12.72 7.33
N ARG A 194 18.14 -12.00 8.25
CA ARG A 194 19.11 -12.57 9.20
C ARG A 194 18.48 -13.68 10.04
N ARG A 195 17.28 -13.44 10.58
CA ARG A 195 16.52 -14.44 11.36
C ARG A 195 16.11 -15.64 10.50
N ALA A 196 15.66 -15.41 9.27
CA ALA A 196 15.30 -16.47 8.33
C ALA A 196 16.50 -17.36 7.97
N ARG A 197 17.67 -16.77 7.74
CA ARG A 197 18.93 -17.53 7.51
C ARG A 197 19.32 -18.37 8.73
N GLN A 198 19.25 -17.80 9.94
CA GLN A 198 19.56 -18.52 11.18
C GLN A 198 18.63 -19.72 11.39
N ALA A 199 17.33 -19.55 11.16
CA ALA A 199 16.36 -20.62 11.30
C ALA A 199 16.52 -21.73 10.25
N ARG A 200 16.80 -21.36 9.00
CA ARG A 200 17.14 -22.31 7.93
C ARG A 200 18.37 -23.14 8.31
N ASN A 201 19.40 -22.51 8.84
CA ASN A 201 20.63 -23.18 9.27
C ASN A 201 20.45 -24.07 10.51
N SER A 202 19.47 -23.78 11.37
CA SER A 202 19.15 -24.59 12.56
C SER A 202 18.07 -25.66 12.30
N GLY A 203 17.62 -25.84 11.05
CA GLY A 203 16.57 -26.79 10.69
C GLY A 203 15.18 -26.42 11.24
N GLN A 204 15.01 -25.20 11.75
CA GLN A 204 13.75 -24.71 12.28
C GLN A 204 12.87 -24.14 11.16
N LYS A 205 11.59 -24.50 11.14
CA LYS A 205 10.59 -23.85 10.28
C LYS A 205 10.26 -22.48 10.85
N THR A 206 10.94 -21.44 10.38
CA THR A 206 10.39 -20.08 10.51
C THR A 206 9.18 -19.96 9.61
N GLY A 207 8.09 -19.37 10.10
CA GLY A 207 6.96 -19.04 9.23
C GLY A 207 7.41 -18.05 8.15
N ARG A 208 7.69 -18.56 6.95
CA ARG A 208 7.74 -18.03 5.55
C ARG A 208 7.70 -16.51 5.26
N THR A 209 8.05 -15.63 6.18
CA THR A 209 7.84 -14.19 5.97
C THR A 209 9.00 -13.52 5.23
N TRP A 210 10.25 -13.91 5.53
CA TRP A 210 11.44 -13.25 4.97
C TRP A 210 12.40 -14.18 4.23
N GLU A 211 12.08 -15.46 4.15
CA GLU A 211 12.90 -16.47 3.45
C GLU A 211 13.02 -16.15 1.96
N ASP A 212 11.92 -15.73 1.34
CA ASP A 212 11.87 -15.35 -0.08
C ASP A 212 12.77 -14.11 -0.36
N MET A 213 13.11 -13.31 0.66
CA MET A 213 13.99 -12.13 0.51
C MET A 213 15.48 -12.45 0.67
N ILE A 214 15.85 -13.68 1.05
CA ILE A 214 17.25 -14.10 1.19
C ILE A 214 18.00 -13.94 -0.14
N ASP A 215 17.32 -14.25 -1.24
CA ASP A 215 17.87 -14.24 -2.60
C ASP A 215 17.91 -12.82 -3.20
N HIS A 216 17.21 -11.87 -2.59
CA HIS A 216 17.17 -10.45 -3.00
C HIS A 216 18.10 -9.57 -2.16
N ARG A 217 19.03 -10.16 -1.40
CA ARG A 217 19.90 -9.44 -0.46
C ARG A 217 20.74 -8.35 -1.14
N GLU A 218 21.32 -8.63 -2.30
CA GLU A 218 22.16 -7.67 -3.03
C GLU A 218 21.39 -6.42 -3.44
N ALA A 219 20.12 -6.57 -3.83
CA ALA A 219 19.27 -5.43 -4.18
C ALA A 219 18.91 -4.57 -2.96
N ILE A 220 18.71 -5.19 -1.79
CA ILE A 220 18.49 -4.48 -0.52
C ILE A 220 19.74 -3.71 -0.11
N ASP A 221 20.92 -4.31 -0.23
CA ASP A 221 22.20 -3.65 0.05
C ASP A 221 22.41 -2.47 -0.91
N GLY A 222 22.09 -2.63 -2.21
CA GLY A 222 22.13 -1.54 -3.20
C GLY A 222 21.17 -0.38 -2.92
N LEU A 223 19.96 -0.68 -2.43
CA LEU A 223 19.01 0.34 -1.97
C LEU A 223 19.56 1.10 -0.76
N LYS A 224 20.15 0.41 0.21
CA LYS A 224 20.75 1.02 1.41
C LYS A 224 21.87 1.99 1.04
N THR A 225 22.80 1.56 0.19
CA THR A 225 23.86 2.45 -0.33
C THR A 225 23.29 3.66 -1.06
N SER A 226 22.21 3.48 -1.83
CA SER A 226 21.57 4.60 -2.52
C SER A 226 20.91 5.58 -1.56
N LEU A 227 20.33 5.08 -0.46
CA LEU A 227 19.74 5.92 0.59
C LEU A 227 20.81 6.75 1.30
N GLU A 228 21.93 6.13 1.70
CA GLU A 228 23.09 6.80 2.32
C GLU A 228 23.68 7.89 1.40
N GLN A 229 23.58 7.72 0.08
CA GLN A 229 24.05 8.67 -0.92
C GLN A 229 23.00 9.74 -1.31
N ASN A 230 21.83 9.77 -0.65
CA ASN A 230 20.70 10.63 -1.04
C ASN A 230 20.30 10.48 -2.52
N SER A 231 20.36 9.25 -3.03
CA SER A 231 20.09 8.88 -4.43
C SER A 231 18.83 8.01 -4.56
N VAL A 232 17.85 8.24 -3.68
CA VAL A 232 16.54 7.57 -3.69
C VAL A 232 15.44 8.60 -3.88
N THR A 233 14.57 8.37 -4.85
CA THR A 233 13.33 9.14 -5.01
C THR A 233 12.16 8.36 -4.44
N LYS A 234 11.38 9.02 -3.59
CA LYS A 234 10.18 8.46 -2.96
C LYS A 234 8.94 8.89 -3.74
N LEU A 235 8.14 7.93 -4.20
CA LEU A 235 6.87 8.17 -4.89
C LEU A 235 5.72 7.45 -4.21
N LEU A 236 4.53 8.03 -4.35
CA LEU A 236 3.26 7.45 -3.97
C LEU A 236 2.49 7.11 -5.24
N ALA A 237 2.12 5.85 -5.43
CA ALA A 237 1.25 5.40 -6.50
C ALA A 237 -0.19 5.24 -6.00
N LYS A 238 -1.12 5.90 -6.67
CA LYS A 238 -2.56 5.81 -6.42
C LYS A 238 -3.21 4.99 -7.53
N VAL A 239 -3.81 3.86 -7.16
CA VAL A 239 -4.38 2.89 -8.10
C VAL A 239 -5.88 2.69 -7.86
N GLU A 240 -6.71 3.02 -8.84
CA GLU A 240 -8.13 2.65 -8.82
C GLU A 240 -8.33 1.24 -9.38
N LEU A 241 -9.11 0.44 -8.66
CA LEU A 241 -9.46 -0.92 -9.02
C LEU A 241 -10.96 -1.07 -9.28
N ASP A 242 -11.33 -1.94 -10.22
CA ASP A 242 -12.69 -2.40 -10.45
C ASP A 242 -13.12 -3.45 -9.41
N GLN A 243 -14.37 -3.93 -9.52
CA GLN A 243 -14.93 -4.93 -8.61
C GLN A 243 -14.24 -6.30 -8.69
N SER A 244 -13.48 -6.56 -9.75
CA SER A 244 -12.70 -7.77 -9.96
C SER A 244 -11.24 -7.62 -9.52
N GLY A 245 -10.84 -6.44 -9.01
CA GLY A 245 -9.47 -6.15 -8.60
C GLY A 245 -8.54 -5.78 -9.75
N ASN A 246 -9.06 -5.51 -10.95
CA ASN A 246 -8.26 -5.01 -12.06
C ASN A 246 -8.13 -3.49 -12.00
N GLN A 247 -7.04 -2.96 -12.52
CA GLN A 247 -6.87 -1.51 -12.70
C GLN A 247 -7.98 -0.95 -13.61
N SER A 248 -8.78 -0.01 -13.10
CA SER A 248 -9.92 0.58 -13.81
C SER A 248 -9.67 2.00 -14.34
N GLY A 249 -8.54 2.62 -13.97
CA GLY A 249 -8.16 3.97 -14.39
C GLY A 249 -6.63 4.11 -14.52
N GLU A 250 -6.16 5.34 -14.73
CA GLU A 250 -4.72 5.61 -14.76
C GLU A 250 -4.09 5.48 -13.37
N ILE A 251 -2.85 4.98 -13.32
CA ILE A 251 -2.04 5.04 -12.10
C ILE A 251 -1.56 6.48 -11.97
N ILE A 252 -1.84 7.10 -10.82
CA ILE A 252 -1.39 8.47 -10.54
C ILE A 252 -0.16 8.39 -9.64
N LEU A 253 0.90 9.10 -10.02
CA LEU A 253 2.13 9.18 -9.25
C LEU A 253 2.28 10.56 -8.57
N GLU A 254 2.57 10.54 -7.28
CA GLU A 254 2.79 11.73 -6.45
C GLU A 254 4.16 11.66 -5.76
N ILE A 255 4.70 12.81 -5.37
CA ILE A 255 5.89 12.82 -4.51
C ILE A 255 5.44 12.32 -3.14
N TRP A 256 6.14 11.33 -2.63
CA TRP A 256 5.94 10.86 -1.27
C TRP A 256 6.70 11.80 -0.33
N GLN A 257 5.95 12.71 0.29
CA GLN A 257 6.39 13.61 1.34
C GLN A 257 6.19 12.97 2.71
#